data_AF-A0A944PGF2-F1
#
_entry.id   AF-A0A944PGF2-F1
#
_cell.length_a   1.000
_cell.length_b   1.000
_cell.length_c   1.000
_cell.angle_alpha   90.00
_cell.angle_beta   90.00
_cell.angle_gamma   90.00
#
_symmetry.space_group_name_H-M   'P 1'
#
loop_
_entity.id
_entity.type
_entity.pdbx_description
1 polymer ?
#
loop_
_entity_poly.entity_id
_entity_poly.type
_entity_poly.pdbx_seq_one_letter_code
_entity_poly.pdbx_strand_id
1 'polypeptide(L)'
;MTWWQKAGIAIGVLAIVVVSYGLMAIGYHSPDDPYIYQVGVRITDGRITVNVPTCPQGGVKVVRLKDYLRRKTLWTATEPLTPEAQHGTITLWQSEDFREASAGEQPAVLPRVMEVWVTTKTRDGSGALFRPDEVAAAELPDGAYWTKDGPGTAAQINRRRFCNR
;
A
#
# COMPACT_ATOMS: atom_id res chain seq x y z
N MET A 1 5.96 44.97 24.93
CA MET A 1 5.72 43.68 24.24
C MET A 1 5.99 42.56 25.22
N THR A 2 4.93 41.88 25.65
CA THR A 2 4.95 40.88 26.72
C THR A 2 5.43 39.51 26.20
N TRP A 3 6.18 38.82 27.05
CA TRP A 3 6.87 37.53 26.80
C TRP A 3 5.98 36.44 26.16
N TRP A 4 4.68 36.47 26.40
CA TRP A 4 3.69 35.54 25.83
C TRP A 4 3.58 35.57 24.29
N GLN A 5 3.92 36.69 23.62
CA GLN A 5 3.85 36.78 22.16
C GLN A 5 5.02 36.09 21.44
N LYS A 6 6.15 35.84 22.12
CA LYS A 6 7.31 35.16 21.51
C LYS A 6 7.18 33.64 21.52
N ALA A 7 6.39 33.07 22.43
CA ALA A 7 6.18 31.63 22.53
C ALA A 7 5.26 31.07 21.42
N GLY A 8 4.32 31.87 20.90
CA GLY A 8 3.41 31.44 19.84
C GLY A 8 4.07 31.26 18.46
N ILE A 9 5.18 31.97 18.20
CA ILE A 9 5.85 31.94 16.88
C ILE A 9 6.80 30.73 16.78
N ALA A 10 7.41 30.29 17.88
CA ALA A 10 8.34 29.16 17.87
C ALA A 10 7.62 27.81 17.64
N ILE A 11 6.38 27.67 18.10
CA ILE A 11 5.60 26.44 17.95
C ILE A 11 5.06 26.30 16.51
N GLY A 12 4.68 27.41 15.87
CA GLY A 12 4.19 27.40 14.49
C GLY A 12 5.25 26.99 13.45
N VAL A 13 6.50 27.43 13.64
CA VAL A 13 7.60 27.11 12.71
C VAL A 13 8.07 25.66 12.86
N LEU A 14 8.09 25.10 14.08
CA LEU A 14 8.46 23.70 14.28
C LEU A 14 7.43 22.72 13.69
N ALA A 15 6.14 23.05 13.78
CA ALA A 15 5.07 22.23 13.21
C ALA A 15 5.15 22.17 11.67
N ILE A 16 5.52 23.26 11.00
CA ILE A 16 5.66 23.30 9.54
C ILE A 16 6.90 22.50 9.08
N VAL A 17 8.00 22.52 9.83
CA VAL A 17 9.20 21.75 9.47
C VAL A 17 8.96 20.24 9.59
N VAL A 18 8.24 19.77 10.61
CA VAL A 18 7.94 18.33 10.75
C VAL A 18 6.98 17.83 9.66
N VAL A 19 6.00 18.63 9.25
CA VAL A 19 5.10 18.28 8.12
C VAL A 19 5.84 18.29 6.78
N SER A 20 6.86 19.15 6.62
CA SER A 20 7.62 19.26 5.36
C SER A 20 8.65 18.14 5.17
N TYR A 21 9.27 17.63 6.25
CA TYR A 21 10.25 16.54 6.15
C TYR A 21 9.63 15.15 5.96
N GLY A 22 8.36 14.96 6.30
CA GLY A 22 7.62 13.73 5.98
C GLY A 22 7.47 13.50 4.48
N LEU A 23 7.52 14.56 3.67
CA LEU A 23 7.28 14.51 2.22
C LEU A 23 8.51 14.19 1.37
N MET A 24 9.74 14.23 1.92
CA MET A 24 10.97 14.12 1.09
C MET A 24 11.69 12.77 1.15
N ALA A 25 11.25 11.81 1.97
CA ALA A 25 11.92 10.52 2.11
C ALA A 25 11.64 9.51 0.97
N ILE A 26 10.92 9.90 -0.09
CA ILE A 26 10.58 9.03 -1.23
C ILE A 26 11.43 9.35 -2.49
N GLY A 27 12.34 10.33 -2.41
CA GLY A 27 13.11 10.85 -3.55
C GLY A 27 14.16 9.92 -4.20
N TYR A 28 14.17 8.62 -3.93
CA TYR A 28 15.11 7.65 -4.52
C TYR A 28 14.44 6.50 -5.27
N HIS A 29 13.23 6.73 -5.80
CA HIS A 29 12.58 5.75 -6.66
C HIS A 29 12.71 6.16 -8.12
N SER A 30 13.11 5.24 -8.98
CA SER A 30 13.08 5.43 -10.43
C SER A 30 11.68 5.93 -10.84
N PRO A 31 11.57 7.13 -11.43
CA PRO A 31 10.29 7.71 -11.85
C PRO A 31 9.54 6.89 -12.91
N ASP A 32 10.18 5.86 -13.48
CA ASP A 32 9.81 5.24 -14.75
C ASP A 32 9.16 3.85 -14.65
N ASP A 33 8.77 3.36 -13.47
CA ASP A 33 7.91 2.17 -13.38
C ASP A 33 6.44 2.58 -13.09
N PRO A 34 5.62 2.83 -14.14
CA PRO A 34 4.23 3.25 -13.97
C PRO A 34 3.33 2.18 -13.34
N TYR A 35 3.84 0.96 -13.10
CA TYR A 35 3.08 -0.18 -12.58
C TYR A 35 3.16 -0.28 -11.05
N ILE A 36 4.20 0.26 -10.41
CA ILE A 36 4.49 0.06 -8.97
C ILE A 36 3.74 1.02 -8.02
N TYR A 37 2.82 1.87 -8.50
CA TYR A 37 2.14 2.85 -7.61
C TYR A 37 0.63 2.90 -7.73
N GLN A 38 0.01 1.83 -8.22
CA GLN A 38 -1.43 1.80 -8.45
C GLN A 38 -2.19 1.10 -7.33
N VAL A 39 -1.50 0.58 -6.32
CA VAL A 39 -2.08 -0.16 -5.20
C VAL A 39 -2.18 0.73 -3.96
N GLY A 40 -3.32 0.67 -3.27
CA GLY A 40 -3.48 1.26 -1.93
C GLY A 40 -3.21 0.23 -0.84
N VAL A 41 -2.68 0.66 0.29
CA VAL A 41 -2.36 -0.19 1.45
C VAL A 41 -3.02 0.36 2.71
N ARG A 42 -3.60 -0.52 3.52
CA ARG A 42 -4.13 -0.18 4.84
C ARG A 42 -3.57 -1.17 5.86
N ILE A 43 -3.16 -0.66 7.03
CA ILE A 43 -2.80 -1.48 8.18
C ILE A 43 -3.77 -1.14 9.30
N THR A 44 -4.44 -2.15 9.85
CA THR A 44 -5.37 -2.01 10.97
C THR A 44 -5.15 -3.19 11.91
N ASP A 45 -4.79 -2.92 13.17
CA ASP A 45 -4.50 -3.95 14.18
C ASP A 45 -3.50 -5.03 13.70
N GLY A 46 -2.48 -4.61 12.95
CA GLY A 46 -1.46 -5.51 12.38
C GLY A 46 -1.88 -6.27 11.12
N ARG A 47 -3.17 -6.23 10.75
CA ARG A 47 -3.69 -6.78 9.49
C ARG A 47 -3.37 -5.84 8.34
N ILE A 48 -2.75 -6.36 7.29
CA ILE A 48 -2.43 -5.59 6.08
C ILE A 48 -3.43 -5.94 4.97
N THR A 49 -4.19 -4.93 4.53
CA THR A 49 -5.11 -5.05 3.40
C THR A 49 -4.61 -4.17 2.26
N VAL A 50 -4.63 -4.69 1.04
CA VAL A 50 -4.27 -3.95 -0.16
C VAL A 50 -5.47 -3.85 -1.09
N ASN A 51 -5.59 -2.71 -1.78
CA ASN A 51 -6.59 -2.50 -2.82
C ASN A 51 -5.90 -2.25 -4.16
N VAL A 52 -6.20 -3.10 -5.13
CA VAL A 52 -5.62 -3.07 -6.47
C VAL A 52 -6.71 -2.75 -7.49
N PRO A 53 -6.46 -1.82 -8.42
CA PRO A 53 -7.40 -1.53 -9.50
C PRO A 53 -7.51 -2.74 -10.43
N THR A 54 -8.65 -3.42 -10.40
CA THR A 54 -8.97 -4.52 -11.31
C THR A 54 -9.99 -4.09 -12.37
N CYS A 55 -9.89 -4.68 -13.55
CA CYS A 55 -10.95 -4.59 -14.56
C CYS A 55 -12.08 -5.57 -14.21
N PRO A 56 -13.34 -5.28 -14.57
CA PRO A 56 -14.48 -6.15 -14.25
C PRO A 56 -14.31 -7.61 -14.69
N GLN A 57 -13.63 -7.85 -15.82
CA GLN A 57 -13.34 -9.20 -16.33
C GLN A 57 -11.92 -9.69 -15.98
N GLY A 58 -11.08 -8.80 -15.44
CA GLY A 58 -9.66 -9.01 -15.27
C GLY A 58 -9.26 -9.21 -13.82
N GLY A 59 -10.01 -9.99 -13.05
CA GLY A 59 -9.75 -10.18 -11.61
C GLY A 59 -8.33 -10.62 -11.26
N VAL A 60 -8.00 -10.60 -9.97
CA VAL A 60 -6.68 -10.95 -9.47
C VAL A 60 -6.32 -12.40 -9.82
N LYS A 61 -5.06 -12.62 -10.20
CA LYS A 61 -4.51 -13.95 -10.51
C LYS A 61 -3.42 -14.37 -9.52
N VAL A 62 -2.47 -13.49 -9.24
CA VAL A 62 -1.33 -13.78 -8.34
C VAL A 62 -1.05 -12.56 -7.49
N VAL A 63 -0.77 -12.77 -6.21
CA VAL A 63 -0.28 -11.76 -5.28
C VAL A 63 1.09 -12.23 -4.80
N ARG A 64 2.11 -11.37 -4.88
CA ARG A 64 3.44 -11.62 -4.34
C ARG A 64 3.81 -10.50 -3.39
N LEU A 65 4.38 -10.89 -2.25
CA LEU A 65 4.85 -9.98 -1.24
C LEU A 65 6.33 -10.24 -0.97
N LYS A 66 7.13 -9.18 -0.94
CA LYS A 66 8.58 -9.28 -0.76
C LYS A 66 9.09 -8.30 0.28
N ASP A 67 10.15 -8.70 0.97
CA ASP A 67 11.12 -7.78 1.56
C ASP A 67 11.92 -7.20 0.41
N TYR A 68 11.64 -5.95 0.04
CA TYR A 68 12.22 -5.31 -1.13
C TYR A 68 13.75 -5.18 -1.00
N LEU A 69 14.22 -4.79 0.19
CA LEU A 69 15.63 -4.54 0.44
C LEU A 69 16.44 -5.84 0.41
N ARG A 70 15.89 -6.93 0.94
CA ARG A 70 16.55 -8.24 0.93
C ARG A 70 16.23 -9.10 -0.29
N ARG A 71 15.38 -8.62 -1.19
CA ARG A 71 14.84 -9.36 -2.35
C ARG A 71 14.27 -10.74 -1.98
N LYS A 72 13.73 -10.87 -0.77
CA LYS A 72 13.21 -12.12 -0.23
C LYS A 72 11.69 -12.15 -0.39
N THR A 73 11.15 -13.19 -1.03
CA THR A 73 9.71 -13.45 -1.04
C THR A 73 9.25 -13.80 0.38
N LEU A 74 8.27 -13.06 0.86
CA LEU A 74 7.65 -13.27 2.18
C LEU A 74 6.41 -14.15 2.06
N TRP A 75 5.61 -13.92 1.03
CA TRP A 75 4.35 -14.60 0.81
C TRP A 75 3.96 -14.53 -0.67
N THR A 76 3.29 -15.56 -1.16
CA THR A 76 2.70 -15.58 -2.51
C THR A 76 1.41 -16.36 -2.47
N ALA A 77 0.37 -15.84 -3.10
CA ALA A 77 -0.90 -16.53 -3.24
C ALA A 77 -1.47 -16.40 -4.65
N THR A 78 -2.23 -17.41 -5.08
CA THR A 78 -2.77 -17.53 -6.43
C THR A 78 -4.25 -17.84 -6.40
N GLU A 79 -4.95 -17.34 -7.42
CA GLU A 79 -6.35 -17.66 -7.71
C GLU A 79 -7.29 -17.42 -6.51
N PRO A 80 -7.59 -16.15 -6.19
CA PRO A 80 -8.47 -15.81 -5.09
C PRO A 80 -9.86 -16.44 -5.24
N LEU A 81 -10.40 -16.89 -4.10
CA LEU A 81 -11.67 -17.59 -3.98
C LEU A 81 -12.80 -16.65 -3.57
N THR A 82 -12.49 -15.56 -2.87
CA THR A 82 -13.46 -14.58 -2.39
C THR A 82 -13.79 -13.53 -3.45
N PRO A 83 -15.04 -13.03 -3.54
CA PRO A 83 -15.40 -11.93 -4.43
C PRO A 83 -14.54 -10.68 -4.19
N GLU A 84 -14.20 -10.38 -2.94
CA GLU A 84 -13.40 -9.23 -2.55
C GLU A 84 -11.98 -9.32 -3.13
N ALA A 85 -11.31 -10.46 -2.94
CA ALA A 85 -9.95 -10.66 -3.44
C ALA A 85 -9.92 -10.78 -4.96
N GLN A 86 -10.94 -11.37 -5.58
CA GLN A 86 -11.09 -11.38 -7.03
C GLN A 86 -11.20 -9.97 -7.62
N HIS A 87 -11.87 -9.05 -6.92
CA HIS A 87 -12.03 -7.65 -7.31
C HIS A 87 -10.97 -6.70 -6.71
N GLY A 88 -9.84 -7.26 -6.24
CA GLY A 88 -8.65 -6.48 -5.91
C GLY A 88 -8.54 -6.02 -4.46
N THR A 89 -9.47 -6.35 -3.57
CA THR A 89 -9.32 -6.11 -2.12
C THR A 89 -8.77 -7.37 -1.45
N ILE A 90 -7.50 -7.37 -1.11
CA ILE A 90 -6.77 -8.54 -0.64
C ILE A 90 -6.27 -8.31 0.78
N THR A 91 -6.52 -9.26 1.68
CA THR A 91 -5.82 -9.31 2.97
C THR A 91 -4.57 -10.16 2.82
N LEU A 92 -3.40 -9.60 3.10
CA LEU A 92 -2.12 -10.32 3.00
C LEU A 92 -2.04 -11.39 4.09
N TRP A 93 -1.42 -12.53 3.78
CA TRP A 93 -1.31 -13.73 4.63
C TRP A 93 -2.62 -14.43 5.00
N GLN A 94 -3.77 -13.96 4.49
CA GLN A 94 -5.05 -14.64 4.59
C GLN A 94 -5.12 -15.79 3.57
N SER A 95 -4.42 -16.88 3.86
CA SER A 95 -4.12 -17.94 2.88
C SER A 95 -5.37 -18.72 2.45
N GLU A 96 -6.38 -18.79 3.30
CA GLU A 96 -7.68 -19.42 3.04
C GLU A 96 -8.52 -18.71 1.97
N ASP A 97 -8.21 -17.44 1.66
CA ASP A 97 -8.91 -16.67 0.61
C ASP A 97 -8.42 -17.05 -0.80
N PHE A 98 -7.46 -17.96 -0.91
CA PHE A 98 -6.76 -18.31 -2.15
C PHE A 98 -6.73 -19.82 -2.38
N ARG A 99 -6.67 -20.22 -3.65
CA ARG A 99 -6.54 -21.64 -4.01
C ARG A 99 -5.21 -22.21 -3.57
N GLU A 100 -4.13 -21.46 -3.79
CA GLU A 100 -2.79 -21.83 -3.35
C GLU A 100 -2.14 -20.63 -2.68
N ALA A 101 -1.46 -20.88 -1.56
CA ALA A 101 -0.61 -19.94 -0.89
C ALA A 101 0.71 -20.62 -0.52
N SER A 102 1.80 -19.88 -0.64
CA SER A 102 3.15 -20.35 -0.38
C SER A 102 3.99 -19.26 0.30
N ALA A 103 5.01 -19.71 1.01
CA ALA A 103 5.76 -18.93 2.00
C ALA A 103 4.92 -18.55 3.25
N GLY A 104 5.62 -18.37 4.36
CA GLY A 104 5.12 -18.63 5.71
C GLY A 104 4.19 -17.57 6.32
N GLU A 105 3.96 -17.71 7.62
CA GLU A 105 3.17 -16.78 8.44
C GLU A 105 3.72 -15.35 8.37
N GLN A 106 2.86 -14.38 8.67
CA GLN A 106 3.26 -12.99 8.79
C GLN A 106 4.38 -12.87 9.85
N PRO A 107 5.54 -12.27 9.51
CA PRO A 107 6.62 -12.13 10.47
C PRO A 107 6.20 -11.18 11.59
N ALA A 108 6.56 -11.52 12.83
CA ALA A 108 6.29 -10.69 14.01
C ALA A 108 6.87 -9.27 13.87
N VAL A 109 7.96 -9.13 13.12
CA VAL A 109 8.53 -7.82 12.74
C VAL A 109 8.52 -7.72 11.22
N LEU A 110 7.75 -6.77 10.71
CA LEU A 110 7.66 -6.50 9.27
C LEU A 110 8.96 -5.89 8.73
N PRO A 111 9.39 -6.23 7.50
CA PRO A 111 10.51 -5.55 6.85
C PRO A 111 10.28 -4.06 6.69
N ARG A 112 11.39 -3.28 6.66
CA ARG A 112 11.35 -1.82 6.56
C ARG A 112 10.67 -1.33 5.28
N VAL A 113 10.89 -2.02 4.16
CA VAL A 113 10.26 -1.72 2.87
C VAL A 113 9.71 -3.02 2.30
N MET A 114 8.42 -3.00 2.04
CA MET A 114 7.70 -4.12 1.46
C MET A 114 7.27 -3.77 0.04
N GLU A 115 7.38 -4.76 -0.84
CA GLU A 115 6.84 -4.69 -2.20
C GLU A 115 5.65 -5.66 -2.28
N VAL A 116 4.48 -5.13 -2.63
CA VAL A 116 3.36 -5.95 -3.08
C VAL A 116 3.28 -5.85 -4.60
N TRP A 117 3.22 -7.01 -5.26
CA TRP A 117 3.05 -7.12 -6.70
C TRP A 117 1.85 -8.02 -6.98
N VAL A 118 0.88 -7.49 -7.73
CA VAL A 118 -0.38 -8.16 -8.03
C VAL A 118 -0.54 -8.29 -9.53
N THR A 119 -0.49 -9.53 -10.02
CA THR A 119 -0.81 -9.84 -11.41
C THR A 119 -2.31 -10.10 -11.53
N THR A 120 -2.93 -9.51 -12.53
CA THR A 120 -4.34 -9.73 -12.84
C THR A 120 -4.48 -10.64 -14.06
N LYS A 121 -5.68 -11.15 -14.33
CA LYS A 121 -5.92 -12.03 -15.49
C LYS A 121 -5.67 -11.34 -16.83
N THR A 122 -5.75 -10.00 -16.88
CA THR A 122 -5.68 -9.21 -18.12
C THR A 122 -4.45 -8.31 -18.21
N ARG A 123 -3.60 -8.25 -17.17
CA ARG A 123 -2.42 -7.37 -17.13
C ARG A 123 -1.29 -7.99 -16.33
N ASP A 124 -0.09 -7.83 -16.86
CA ASP A 124 1.17 -8.12 -16.17
C ASP A 124 1.44 -7.06 -15.10
N GLY A 125 0.77 -7.21 -13.96
CA GLY A 125 1.18 -6.60 -12.71
C GLY A 125 0.72 -5.17 -12.45
N SER A 126 0.35 -4.92 -11.20
CA SER A 126 0.32 -3.62 -10.53
C SER A 126 0.91 -3.82 -9.13
N GLY A 127 1.64 -2.84 -8.62
CA GLY A 127 2.29 -2.97 -7.32
C GLY A 127 2.24 -1.71 -6.46
N ALA A 128 2.81 -1.85 -5.26
CA ALA A 128 3.18 -0.77 -4.35
C ALA A 128 4.46 -1.14 -3.60
N LEU A 129 5.37 -0.16 -3.51
CA LEU A 129 6.39 -0.13 -2.46
C LEU A 129 5.82 0.67 -1.28
N PHE A 130 5.92 0.12 -0.09
CA PHE A 130 5.43 0.80 1.11
C PHE A 130 6.27 0.47 2.34
N ARG A 131 6.22 1.40 3.29
CA ARG A 131 6.84 1.29 4.60
C ARG A 131 5.76 1.00 5.64
N PRO A 132 5.75 -0.17 6.29
CA PRO A 132 4.67 -0.52 7.22
C PRO A 132 4.53 0.47 8.40
N ASP A 133 5.64 1.02 8.89
CA ASP A 133 5.65 2.04 9.94
C ASP A 133 4.97 3.34 9.49
N GLU A 134 5.19 3.76 8.25
CA GLU A 134 4.57 4.95 7.68
C GLU A 134 3.06 4.74 7.44
N VAL A 135 2.67 3.57 6.90
CA VAL A 135 1.25 3.26 6.66
C VAL A 135 0.49 3.12 7.98
N ALA A 136 1.10 2.54 9.02
CA ALA A 136 0.49 2.42 10.34
C ALA A 136 0.38 3.76 11.08
N ALA A 137 1.32 4.69 10.85
CA ALA A 137 1.27 6.04 11.41
C ALA A 137 0.35 6.99 10.64
N ALA A 138 -0.08 6.62 9.42
CA ALA A 138 -1.01 7.40 8.65
C ALA A 138 -2.41 7.36 9.29
N GLU A 139 -2.94 8.53 9.68
CA GLU A 139 -4.33 8.67 10.10
C GLU A 139 -5.25 8.52 8.88
N LEU A 140 -5.61 7.28 8.56
CA LEU A 140 -6.47 6.96 7.42
C LEU A 140 -7.96 6.99 7.85
N PRO A 141 -8.81 7.75 7.15
CA PRO A 141 -10.26 7.62 7.31
C PRO A 141 -10.73 6.18 7.11
N ASP A 142 -11.88 5.82 7.66
CA ASP A 142 -12.46 4.49 7.46
C ASP A 142 -12.69 4.18 5.98
N GLY A 143 -12.27 2.99 5.57
CA GLY A 143 -12.33 2.54 4.17
C GLY A 143 -11.33 3.21 3.22
N ALA A 144 -10.46 4.12 3.72
CA ALA A 144 -9.35 4.68 2.97
C ALA A 144 -8.09 3.82 3.07
N TYR A 145 -7.24 3.96 2.07
CA TYR A 145 -5.95 3.30 1.90
C TYR A 145 -4.88 4.36 1.74
N TRP A 146 -3.70 4.12 2.28
CA TRP A 146 -2.51 4.89 1.97
C TRP A 146 -2.11 4.65 0.50
N THR A 147 -1.81 5.73 -0.22
CA THR A 147 -1.28 5.69 -1.58
C THR A 147 -0.18 6.73 -1.71
N LYS A 148 0.63 6.66 -2.78
CA LYS A 148 1.66 7.68 -3.04
C LYS A 148 1.11 9.11 -3.20
N ASP A 149 -0.16 9.26 -3.53
CA ASP A 149 -0.81 10.57 -3.72
C ASP A 149 -1.62 11.00 -2.49
N GLY A 150 -1.43 10.31 -1.36
CA GLY A 150 -2.19 10.49 -0.13
C GLY A 150 -3.33 9.47 0.04
N PRO A 151 -4.15 9.61 1.11
CA PRO A 151 -5.24 8.69 1.39
C PRO A 151 -6.27 8.64 0.24
N GLY A 152 -6.71 7.43 -0.11
CA GLY A 152 -7.72 7.21 -1.15
C GLY A 152 -8.62 6.02 -0.84
N THR A 153 -9.90 6.14 -1.17
CA THR A 153 -10.86 5.03 -1.09
C THR A 153 -10.60 3.99 -2.19
N ALA A 154 -11.09 2.77 -1.99
CA ALA A 154 -11.06 1.72 -3.02
C ALA A 154 -11.68 2.20 -4.34
N ALA A 155 -12.77 2.97 -4.29
CA ALA A 155 -13.40 3.53 -5.49
C ALA A 155 -12.48 4.51 -6.23
N GLN A 156 -11.76 5.37 -5.51
CA GLN A 156 -10.77 6.30 -6.09
C GLN A 156 -9.60 5.56 -6.74
N ILE A 157 -9.09 4.52 -6.08
CA ILE A 157 -8.00 3.68 -6.61
C ILE A 157 -8.48 2.94 -7.87
N ASN A 158 -9.66 2.31 -7.80
CA ASN A 158 -10.25 1.57 -8.91
C ASN A 158 -10.55 2.43 -10.14
N ARG A 159 -10.68 3.76 -10.03
CA ARG A 159 -10.81 4.65 -11.19
C ARG A 159 -9.53 4.76 -12.01
N ARG A 160 -8.37 4.41 -11.44
CA ARG A 160 -7.06 4.41 -12.13
C ARG A 160 -6.83 3.16 -12.98
N ARG A 161 -7.83 2.29 -13.11
CA ARG A 161 -7.76 1.07 -13.92
C ARG A 161 -7.59 1.39 -15.41
N PHE A 162 -6.57 0.79 -16.02
CA PHE A 162 -6.38 0.80 -17.47
C PHE A 162 -6.93 -0.53 -18.02
N CYS A 163 -8.18 -0.51 -18.44
CA CYS A 163 -8.82 -1.66 -19.08
C CYS A 163 -8.72 -1.48 -20.60
N ASN A 164 -8.00 -2.38 -21.27
CA ASN A 164 -8.11 -2.49 -22.72
C ASN A 164 -9.54 -2.98 -23.02
N ARG A 165 -10.26 -2.22 -23.84
CA ARG A 165 -11.57 -2.62 -24.38
C ARG A 165 -11.42 -3.78 -25.35
#